data_AF-A0A1H0AXA7-F1
#
_entry.id   AF-A0A1H0AXA7-F1
#
_cell.length_a   1.000
_cell.length_b   1.000
_cell.length_c   1.000
_cell.angle_alpha   90.00
_cell.angle_beta   90.00
_cell.angle_gamma   90.00
#
_symmetry.space_group_name_H-M   'P 1'
#
loop_
_entity.id
_entity.type
_entity.pdbx_description
1 polymer ?
#
loop_
_entity_poly.entity_id
_entity_poly.type
_entity_poly.pdbx_seq_one_letter_code
_entity_poly.pdbx_strand_id
1 'polypeptide(L)'
;MQRHKLRTAAMILAATSLAVGLVPATASASPSVAAQPGDQVVVVDCFMKAQVRPSEFLIACGDGNSGLTELKWSSWGRTSAVATGLNVVNDCKPYCAAGKFHSYPVNVRFERPEAWEKNPDQQRYGQLHLSFPGSRPEHLPPEVTYKLWD
;
A
#
# COMPACT_ATOMS: atom_id res chain seq x y z
N MET A 1 30.21 -87.04 -36.28
CA MET A 1 31.51 -86.76 -35.62
C MET A 1 31.76 -85.26 -35.64
N GLN A 2 31.87 -84.61 -34.47
CA GLN A 2 32.54 -83.32 -34.14
C GLN A 2 31.83 -82.72 -32.91
N ARG A 3 32.21 -83.14 -31.70
CA ARG A 3 33.21 -82.53 -30.78
C ARG A 3 32.80 -81.16 -30.23
N HIS A 4 32.29 -81.18 -29.00
CA HIS A 4 32.08 -80.04 -28.09
C HIS A 4 33.35 -79.22 -27.85
N LYS A 5 33.22 -77.90 -27.68
CA LYS A 5 34.04 -77.09 -26.77
C LYS A 5 33.23 -75.94 -26.17
N LEU A 6 33.00 -76.00 -24.85
CA LEU A 6 32.57 -74.87 -24.03
C LEU A 6 33.67 -73.79 -24.01
N ARG A 7 33.28 -72.51 -24.06
CA ARG A 7 34.02 -71.42 -23.41
C ARG A 7 33.07 -70.42 -22.79
N THR A 8 33.17 -70.37 -21.47
CA THR A 8 32.55 -69.47 -20.49
C THR A 8 32.94 -68.01 -20.72
N ALA A 9 32.01 -67.07 -20.56
CA ALA A 9 32.26 -65.77 -19.92
C ALA A 9 30.92 -65.06 -19.67
N ALA A 10 30.50 -65.04 -18.41
CA ALA A 10 29.48 -64.12 -17.92
C ALA A 10 30.10 -62.73 -17.77
N MET A 11 29.44 -61.69 -18.27
CA MET A 11 29.64 -60.32 -17.81
C MET A 11 28.28 -59.71 -17.51
N ILE A 12 28.01 -59.63 -16.21
CA ILE A 12 26.90 -58.89 -15.61
C ILE A 12 27.32 -57.42 -15.63
N LEU A 13 26.59 -56.56 -16.35
CA LEU A 13 26.59 -55.13 -16.08
C LEU A 13 25.20 -54.74 -15.56
N ALA A 14 25.18 -54.33 -14.30
CA ALA A 14 24.02 -53.74 -13.65
C ALA A 14 23.71 -52.38 -14.29
N ALA A 15 22.49 -52.22 -14.80
CA ALA A 15 21.97 -50.92 -15.21
C ALA A 15 21.42 -50.19 -13.98
N THR A 16 22.02 -49.07 -13.62
CA THR A 16 21.56 -48.19 -12.55
C THR A 16 20.43 -47.30 -13.07
N SER A 17 19.22 -47.51 -12.54
CA SER A 17 18.03 -46.71 -12.84
C SER A 17 18.10 -45.36 -12.12
N LEU A 18 18.19 -44.24 -12.86
CA LEU A 18 17.95 -42.90 -12.30
C LEU A 18 16.44 -42.68 -12.16
N ALA A 19 15.93 -42.70 -10.93
CA ALA A 19 14.56 -42.28 -10.63
C ALA A 19 14.52 -40.75 -10.45
N VAL A 20 13.83 -40.05 -11.36
CA VAL A 20 13.58 -38.61 -11.26
C VAL A 20 12.39 -38.40 -10.31
N GLY A 21 12.65 -37.89 -9.11
CA GLY A 21 11.60 -37.55 -8.14
C GLY A 21 10.88 -36.26 -8.52
N LEU A 22 9.58 -36.36 -8.82
CA LEU A 22 8.69 -35.19 -8.87
C LEU A 22 8.38 -34.76 -7.42
N VAL A 23 8.82 -33.56 -7.04
CA VAL A 23 8.42 -32.92 -5.78
C VAL A 23 7.13 -32.13 -6.04
N PRO A 24 5.99 -32.47 -5.43
CA PRO A 24 4.81 -31.62 -5.52
C PRO A 24 5.03 -30.38 -4.65
N ALA A 25 5.15 -29.22 -5.29
CA ALA A 25 5.15 -27.93 -4.60
C ALA A 25 3.74 -27.66 -4.05
N THR A 26 3.50 -28.00 -2.79
CA THR A 26 2.30 -27.59 -2.06
C THR A 26 2.38 -26.08 -1.81
N ALA A 27 1.67 -25.29 -2.60
CA ALA A 27 1.48 -23.87 -2.32
C ALA A 27 0.55 -23.72 -1.11
N SER A 28 1.13 -23.43 0.06
CA SER A 28 0.35 -23.03 1.24
C SER A 28 -0.25 -21.65 1.00
N ALA A 29 -1.52 -21.60 0.59
CA ALA A 29 -2.29 -20.37 0.64
C ALA A 29 -2.62 -20.07 2.11
N SER A 30 -1.98 -19.06 2.69
CA SER A 30 -2.35 -18.56 4.02
C SER A 30 -3.79 -18.03 3.98
N PRO A 31 -4.61 -18.29 5.01
CA PRO A 31 -5.95 -17.76 5.07
C PRO A 31 -5.89 -16.22 5.18
N SER A 32 -6.48 -15.53 4.21
CA SER A 32 -6.77 -14.10 4.32
C SER A 32 -7.89 -13.95 5.36
N VAL A 33 -7.53 -13.59 6.59
CA VAL A 33 -8.51 -13.14 7.57
C VAL A 33 -9.08 -11.82 7.04
N ALA A 34 -10.33 -11.85 6.59
CA ALA A 34 -11.06 -10.63 6.27
C ALA A 34 -11.15 -9.78 7.54
N ALA A 35 -10.53 -8.59 7.52
CA ALA A 35 -10.59 -7.65 8.63
C ALA A 35 -12.06 -7.33 8.95
N GLN A 36 -12.45 -7.44 10.22
CA GLN A 36 -13.77 -7.02 10.65
C GLN A 36 -13.88 -5.49 10.54
N PRO A 37 -15.07 -4.91 10.26
CA PRO A 37 -15.24 -3.47 10.08
C PRO A 37 -14.73 -2.59 11.23
N GLY A 38 -14.67 -3.12 12.46
CA GLY A 38 -14.11 -2.43 13.65
C GLY A 38 -12.60 -2.50 13.80
N ASP A 39 -11.91 -3.37 13.04
CA ASP A 39 -10.45 -3.54 13.14
C ASP A 39 -9.67 -2.67 12.14
N GLN A 40 -10.39 -1.95 11.29
CA GLN A 40 -9.78 -1.21 10.20
C GLN A 40 -9.41 0.20 10.63
N VAL A 41 -8.13 0.56 10.52
CA VAL A 41 -7.65 1.93 10.78
C VAL A 41 -8.30 2.89 9.78
N VAL A 42 -8.83 4.02 10.27
CA VAL A 42 -9.54 5.01 9.45
C VAL A 42 -8.71 6.27 9.24
N VAL A 43 -9.06 7.08 8.24
CA VAL A 43 -8.77 8.52 8.29
C VAL A 43 -9.99 9.23 8.85
N VAL A 44 -9.79 10.34 9.56
CA VAL A 44 -10.89 11.13 10.13
C VAL A 44 -10.96 12.44 9.38
N ASP A 45 -12.12 12.78 8.83
CA ASP A 45 -12.32 14.02 8.09
C ASP A 45 -12.53 15.23 9.01
N CYS A 46 -12.62 16.43 8.42
CA CYS A 46 -12.82 17.68 9.15
C CYS A 46 -14.14 17.73 9.95
N PHE A 47 -15.09 16.85 9.66
CA PHE A 47 -16.38 16.74 10.33
C PHE A 47 -16.41 15.60 11.36
N MET A 48 -15.24 15.09 11.74
CA MET A 48 -15.07 13.99 12.68
C MET A 48 -15.73 12.69 12.20
N LYS A 49 -15.82 12.46 10.89
CA LYS A 49 -16.32 11.20 10.35
C LYS A 49 -15.16 10.30 9.95
N ALA A 50 -15.28 9.04 10.35
CA ALA A 50 -14.37 7.98 9.96
C ALA A 50 -14.56 7.64 8.47
N GLN A 51 -13.47 7.59 7.73
CA GLN A 51 -13.45 7.24 6.31
C GLN A 51 -12.46 6.12 6.03
N VAL A 52 -12.87 5.20 5.16
CA VAL A 52 -12.03 4.13 4.63
C VAL A 52 -11.89 4.34 3.13
N ARG A 53 -10.65 4.47 2.68
CA ARG A 53 -10.29 4.69 1.26
C ARG A 53 -11.10 5.82 0.60
N PRO A 54 -11.19 7.02 1.18
CA PRO A 54 -11.93 8.10 0.55
C PRO A 54 -11.28 8.51 -0.78
N SER A 55 -12.07 9.01 -1.73
CA SER A 55 -11.58 9.56 -2.99
C SER A 55 -11.01 10.97 -2.84
N GLU A 56 -11.34 11.64 -1.74
CA GLU A 56 -10.94 13.01 -1.41
C GLU A 56 -10.63 13.15 0.08
N PHE A 57 -9.75 14.09 0.44
CA PHE A 57 -9.40 14.37 1.83
C PHE A 57 -9.01 15.83 1.98
N LEU A 58 -9.79 16.62 2.71
CA LEU A 58 -9.48 18.03 2.94
C LEU A 58 -8.37 18.15 3.99
N ILE A 59 -7.24 18.76 3.64
CA ILE A 59 -6.10 18.93 4.56
C ILE A 59 -6.30 20.18 5.42
N ALA A 60 -6.76 21.27 4.79
CA ALA A 60 -6.91 22.57 5.43
C ALA A 60 -8.35 22.81 5.90
N CYS A 61 -8.76 22.16 6.99
CA CYS A 61 -10.14 22.20 7.49
C CYS A 61 -10.67 23.62 7.78
N GLY A 62 -9.80 24.55 8.18
CA GLY A 62 -10.22 25.90 8.58
C GLY A 62 -10.52 26.85 7.42
N ASP A 63 -9.79 26.72 6.31
CA ASP A 63 -9.84 27.70 5.21
C ASP A 63 -10.08 27.10 3.82
N GLY A 64 -10.04 25.77 3.69
CA GLY A 64 -10.29 25.06 2.44
C GLY A 64 -9.18 25.19 1.39
N ASN A 65 -8.02 25.77 1.72
CA ASN A 65 -7.02 26.14 0.72
C ASN A 65 -6.11 24.98 0.26
N SER A 66 -6.27 23.78 0.83
CA SER A 66 -5.55 22.58 0.39
C SER A 66 -6.36 21.31 0.64
N GLY A 67 -6.48 20.47 -0.39
CA GLY A 67 -7.14 19.16 -0.31
C GLY A 67 -6.51 18.14 -1.24
N LEU A 68 -6.79 16.88 -0.98
CA LEU A 68 -6.48 15.75 -1.85
C LEU A 68 -7.72 15.34 -2.63
N THR A 69 -7.55 15.06 -3.92
CA THR A 69 -8.61 14.58 -4.82
C THR A 69 -8.07 13.43 -5.67
N GLU A 70 -8.98 12.71 -6.33
CA GLU A 70 -8.65 11.58 -7.21
C GLU A 70 -7.76 10.52 -6.53
N LEU A 71 -7.99 10.28 -5.24
CA LEU A 71 -7.21 9.30 -4.48
C LEU A 71 -7.46 7.88 -5.00
N LYS A 72 -6.39 7.26 -5.47
CA LYS A 72 -6.35 5.87 -5.95
C LYS A 72 -5.49 5.06 -5.00
N TRP A 73 -6.14 4.20 -4.21
CA TRP A 73 -5.50 3.43 -3.15
C TRP A 73 -4.79 2.19 -3.70
N SER A 74 -3.51 2.06 -3.41
CA SER A 74 -2.73 0.83 -3.67
C SER A 74 -2.72 -0.09 -2.46
N SER A 75 -2.81 0.46 -1.25
CA SER A 75 -2.91 -0.33 -0.01
C SER A 75 -3.65 0.42 1.09
N TRP A 76 -4.22 -0.35 2.01
CA TRP A 76 -4.83 0.16 3.24
C TRP A 76 -4.70 -0.92 4.31
N GLY A 77 -3.80 -0.69 5.27
CA GLY A 77 -3.42 -1.69 6.26
C GLY A 77 -3.29 -1.11 7.65
N ARG A 78 -3.04 -1.97 8.64
CA ARG A 78 -3.07 -1.58 10.06
C ARG A 78 -2.01 -0.54 10.45
N THR A 79 -0.94 -0.38 9.67
CA THR A 79 0.17 0.55 9.95
C THR A 79 0.22 1.75 9.02
N SER A 80 -0.23 1.58 7.77
CA SER A 80 -0.28 2.66 6.79
C SER A 80 -1.32 2.40 5.71
N ALA A 81 -1.76 3.47 5.05
CA ALA A 81 -2.51 3.44 3.80
C ALA A 81 -1.79 4.26 2.74
N VAL A 82 -1.76 3.78 1.51
CA VAL A 82 -1.00 4.38 0.41
C VAL A 82 -1.90 4.61 -0.78
N ALA A 83 -1.80 5.81 -1.36
CA ALA A 83 -2.50 6.21 -2.55
C ALA A 83 -1.64 7.09 -3.45
N THR A 84 -2.10 7.27 -4.69
CA THR A 84 -1.71 8.40 -5.55
C THR A 84 -2.91 9.30 -5.73
N GLY A 85 -2.70 10.58 -6.01
CA GLY A 85 -3.79 11.50 -6.36
C GLY A 85 -3.28 12.87 -6.73
N LEU A 86 -4.15 13.87 -6.55
CA LEU A 86 -3.83 15.27 -6.77
C LEU A 86 -3.96 16.05 -5.46
N ASN A 87 -2.96 16.86 -5.15
CA ASN A 87 -3.10 17.91 -4.14
C ASN A 87 -3.53 19.21 -4.83
N VAL A 88 -4.75 19.65 -4.52
CA VAL A 88 -5.35 20.87 -5.05
C VAL A 88 -5.12 21.98 -4.02
N VAL A 89 -4.31 22.97 -4.40
CA VAL A 89 -3.81 24.01 -3.48
C VAL A 89 -4.09 25.39 -4.05
N ASN A 90 -4.64 26.28 -3.22
CA ASN A 90 -4.81 27.69 -3.56
C ASN A 90 -3.45 28.39 -3.51
N ASP A 91 -3.08 29.13 -4.56
CA ASP A 91 -1.85 29.92 -4.58
C ASP A 91 -1.90 31.14 -3.63
N CYS A 92 -3.10 31.54 -3.20
CA CYS A 92 -3.35 32.69 -2.35
C CYS A 92 -2.69 34.00 -2.83
N LYS A 93 -2.58 34.21 -4.14
CA LYS A 93 -2.00 35.43 -4.71
C LYS A 93 -3.11 36.35 -5.28
N PRO A 94 -3.23 37.63 -4.85
CA PRO A 94 -2.48 38.32 -3.78
C PRO A 94 -2.97 38.00 -2.36
N TYR A 95 -4.15 37.39 -2.22
CA TYR A 95 -4.69 36.86 -0.97
C TYR A 95 -5.59 35.66 -1.29
N CYS A 96 -5.89 34.79 -0.32
CA CYS A 96 -6.55 33.51 -0.57
C CYS A 96 -7.92 33.60 -1.26
N ALA A 97 -8.76 34.57 -0.92
CA ALA A 97 -10.06 34.73 -1.58
C ALA A 97 -9.98 35.18 -3.05
N ALA A 98 -8.85 35.73 -3.52
CA ALA A 98 -8.62 36.08 -4.93
C ALA A 98 -7.67 35.11 -5.66
N GLY A 99 -7.12 34.14 -4.93
CA GLY A 99 -6.16 33.19 -5.48
C GLY A 99 -6.79 32.17 -6.42
N LYS A 100 -5.94 31.30 -6.97
CA LYS A 100 -6.36 30.21 -7.86
C LYS A 100 -5.91 28.87 -7.32
N PHE A 101 -6.76 27.87 -7.49
CA PHE A 101 -6.41 26.50 -7.19
C PHE A 101 -5.60 25.89 -8.33
N HIS A 102 -4.51 25.23 -7.95
CA HIS A 102 -3.63 24.48 -8.83
C HIS A 102 -3.56 23.03 -8.38
N SER A 103 -3.49 22.10 -9.32
CA SER A 103 -3.44 20.66 -9.02
C SER A 103 -2.04 20.12 -9.24
N TYR A 104 -1.53 19.40 -8.24
CA TYR A 104 -0.19 18.81 -8.26
C TYR A 104 -0.28 17.30 -8.02
N PRO A 105 0.31 16.45 -8.88
CA PRO A 105 0.39 15.02 -8.62
C PRO A 105 1.12 14.74 -7.31
N VAL A 106 0.59 13.82 -6.50
CA VAL A 106 1.17 13.42 -5.22
C VAL A 106 1.11 11.92 -4.99
N ASN A 107 2.16 11.40 -4.37
CA ASN A 107 2.09 10.14 -3.63
C ASN A 107 1.64 10.46 -2.20
N VAL A 108 0.70 9.68 -1.69
CA VAL A 108 0.01 9.90 -0.42
C VAL A 108 0.25 8.71 0.49
N ARG A 109 0.70 8.97 1.71
CA ARG A 109 0.81 7.96 2.76
C ARG A 109 0.16 8.46 4.05
N PHE A 110 -0.86 7.74 4.50
CA PHE A 110 -1.35 7.85 5.86
C PHE A 110 -0.63 6.85 6.75
N GLU A 111 -0.21 7.26 7.94
CA GLU A 111 0.60 6.42 8.84
C GLU A 111 0.47 6.83 10.31
N ARG A 112 1.26 6.19 11.17
CA ARG A 112 1.23 6.31 12.63
C ARG A 112 -0.19 6.10 13.20
N PRO A 113 -0.70 4.85 13.16
CA PRO A 113 -1.99 4.54 13.74
C PRO A 113 -1.99 4.84 15.25
N GLU A 114 -3.07 5.46 15.71
CA GLU A 114 -3.29 5.79 17.12
C GLU A 114 -4.78 5.66 17.46
N ALA A 115 -5.10 5.50 18.74
CA ALA A 115 -6.48 5.49 19.20
C ALA A 115 -7.13 6.84 18.91
N TRP A 116 -8.36 6.83 18.38
CA TRP A 116 -9.08 8.06 18.13
C TRP A 116 -9.73 8.57 19.42
N GLU A 117 -9.38 9.78 19.85
CA GLU A 117 -9.85 10.33 21.14
C GLU A 117 -11.38 10.35 21.28
N LYS A 118 -12.11 10.67 20.19
CA LYS A 118 -13.59 10.73 20.21
C LYS A 118 -14.26 9.37 20.05
N ASN A 119 -13.51 8.33 19.69
CA ASN A 119 -13.98 6.95 19.64
C ASN A 119 -12.81 5.98 19.90
N PRO A 120 -12.46 5.74 21.18
CA PRO A 120 -11.24 5.00 21.55
C PRO A 120 -11.18 3.55 21.04
N ASP A 121 -12.32 2.95 20.74
CA ASP A 121 -12.41 1.60 20.16
C ASP A 121 -11.98 1.57 18.68
N GLN A 122 -11.80 2.74 18.05
CA GLN A 122 -11.43 2.91 16.67
C GLN A 122 -10.00 3.47 16.54
N GLN A 123 -9.17 2.80 15.75
CA GLN A 123 -7.85 3.34 15.38
C GLN A 123 -7.98 4.30 14.19
N ARG A 124 -7.21 5.39 14.20
CA ARG A 124 -7.06 6.32 13.08
C ARG A 124 -5.59 6.51 12.71
N TYR A 125 -5.30 6.90 11.47
CA TYR A 125 -3.96 7.38 11.13
C TYR A 125 -3.73 8.78 11.72
N GLY A 126 -2.59 8.97 12.37
CA GLY A 126 -2.18 10.23 13.01
C GLY A 126 -1.37 11.16 12.10
N GLN A 127 -0.89 10.65 10.97
CA GLN A 127 -0.10 11.43 10.01
C GLN A 127 -0.53 11.22 8.57
N LEU A 128 -0.31 12.29 7.80
CA LEU A 128 -0.35 12.32 6.35
C LEU A 128 1.02 12.78 5.84
N HIS A 129 1.68 11.95 5.05
CA HIS A 129 2.87 12.30 4.28
C HIS A 129 2.51 12.43 2.79
N LEU A 130 2.95 13.52 2.18
CA LEU A 130 2.85 13.80 0.76
C LEU A 130 4.25 13.86 0.16
N SER A 131 4.42 13.20 -0.98
CA SER A 131 5.61 13.34 -1.82
C SER A 131 5.19 13.79 -3.21
N PHE A 132 5.80 14.86 -3.71
CA PHE A 132 5.53 15.45 -5.02
C PHE A 132 6.56 14.93 -6.03
N PRO A 133 6.20 13.96 -6.89
CA PRO A 133 7.15 13.37 -7.86
C PRO A 133 7.53 14.31 -9.01
N GLY A 134 6.94 15.50 -9.09
CA GLY A 134 7.14 16.46 -10.17
C GLY A 134 6.84 17.88 -9.73
N SER A 135 5.93 18.56 -10.44
CA SER A 135 5.48 19.91 -10.07
C SER A 135 4.87 19.93 -8.68
N ARG A 136 5.12 21.00 -7.93
CA ARG A 136 4.61 21.22 -6.56
C ARG A 136 4.33 22.70 -6.31
N PRO A 137 3.60 23.05 -5.25
CA PRO A 137 3.55 24.44 -4.79
C PRO A 137 4.96 24.98 -4.54
N GLU A 138 5.20 26.21 -4.98
CA GLU A 138 6.52 26.86 -4.96
C GLU A 138 7.16 26.86 -3.55
N HIS A 139 6.33 27.10 -2.54
CA HIS A 139 6.71 27.25 -1.14
C HIS A 139 6.82 25.95 -0.35
N LEU A 140 6.42 24.80 -0.92
CA LEU A 140 6.50 23.52 -0.23
C LEU A 140 7.77 22.75 -0.62
N PRO A 141 8.42 22.01 0.30
CA PRO A 141 9.45 21.06 -0.08
C PRO A 141 8.89 19.91 -0.93
N PRO A 142 9.74 19.08 -1.57
CA PRO A 142 9.30 17.90 -2.32
C PRO A 142 8.53 16.88 -1.49
N GLU A 143 8.74 16.86 -0.17
CA GLU A 143 8.01 16.01 0.77
C GLU A 143 7.52 16.80 1.97
N VAL A 144 6.26 16.59 2.37
CA VAL A 144 5.62 17.29 3.48
C VAL A 144 4.90 16.29 4.37
N THR A 145 5.01 16.44 5.69
CA THR A 145 4.25 15.65 6.66
C THR A 145 3.33 16.56 7.47
N TYR A 146 2.05 16.20 7.52
CA TYR A 146 1.02 16.83 8.35
C TYR A 146 0.69 15.92 9.53
N LYS A 147 0.60 16.51 10.73
CA LYS A 147 -0.07 15.86 11.86
C LYS A 147 -1.58 16.01 11.64
N LEU A 148 -2.30 14.90 11.76
CA LEU A 148 -3.76 14.87 11.63
C LEU A 148 -4.43 15.12 12.98
N TRP A 149 -5.62 15.70 12.94
CA TRP A 149 -6.44 16.04 14.12
C TRP A 149 -7.12 14.82 14.75
N ASP A 150 -7.65 15.00 15.97
CA ASP A 150 -8.47 14.05 16.73
C ASP A 150 -9.87 14.57 17.12
#